data_AF-A0A4Y2HCE5-F1
#
_entry.id   AF-A0A4Y2HCE5-F1
#
_cell.length_a   1.000
_cell.length_b   1.000
_cell.length_c   1.000
_cell.angle_alpha   90.00
_cell.angle_beta   90.00
_cell.angle_gamma   90.00
#
_symmetry.space_group_name_H-M   'P 1'
#
loop_
_entity.id
_entity.type
_entity.pdbx_description
1 polymer ?
#
loop_
_entity_poly.entity_id
_entity_poly.type
_entity_poly.pdbx_seq_one_letter_code
_entity_poly.pdbx_strand_id
1 'polypeptide(L)'
;MLASPGLAWQAALKMTNVKLDLFTEYDLHLLIERGIRSGVSMITYRYSEANNSQCPNYDSTKDNKWAMSPPLPVSDFEWISPDEISQHEIC
;
A
#
# COMPACT_ATOMS: atom_id res chain seq x y z
N MET A 1 16.52 11.25 -10.92
CA MET A 1 16.22 12.55 -10.26
C MET A 1 16.98 12.57 -8.94
N LEU A 2 17.77 13.61 -8.64
CA LEU A 2 18.80 13.63 -7.58
C LEU A 2 18.29 13.99 -6.15
N ALA A 3 16.98 13.95 -5.90
CA ALA A 3 16.42 14.27 -4.58
C ALA A 3 16.32 13.02 -3.69
N SER A 4 16.45 13.21 -2.37
CA SER A 4 16.37 12.14 -1.33
C SER A 4 15.24 11.11 -1.56
N PRO A 5 13.96 11.49 -1.82
CA PRO A 5 12.91 10.50 -2.06
C PRO A 5 13.09 9.71 -3.36
N GLY A 6 13.59 10.34 -4.42
CA GLY A 6 13.88 9.66 -5.69
C GLY A 6 15.00 8.61 -5.52
N LEU A 7 16.04 8.94 -4.75
CA LEU A 7 17.10 8.00 -4.42
C LEU A 7 16.60 6.86 -3.53
N ALA A 8 15.81 7.16 -2.50
CA ALA A 8 15.24 6.14 -1.61
C ALA A 8 14.35 5.16 -2.39
N TRP A 9 13.53 5.66 -3.31
CA TRP A 9 12.70 4.84 -4.18
C TRP A 9 13.53 3.93 -5.10
N GLN A 10 14.55 4.48 -5.76
CA GLN A 10 15.44 3.69 -6.60
C GLN A 10 16.23 2.63 -5.81
N ALA A 11 16.68 2.97 -4.60
CA ALA A 11 17.34 2.02 -3.71
C ALA A 11 16.39 0.90 -3.27
N ALA A 12 15.14 1.23 -2.90
CA ALA A 12 14.13 0.25 -2.53
C ALA A 12 13.87 -0.75 -3.67
N LEU A 13 13.63 -0.26 -4.90
CA LEU A 13 13.44 -1.13 -6.07
C LEU A 13 14.66 -2.01 -6.36
N LYS A 14 15.87 -1.47 -6.19
CA LYS A 14 17.12 -2.25 -6.36
C LYS A 14 17.28 -3.33 -5.30
N MET A 15 16.90 -3.05 -4.05
CA MET A 15 17.01 -4.00 -2.93
C MET A 15 15.97 -5.13 -3.04
N THR A 16 14.76 -4.82 -3.48
CA THR A 16 13.67 -5.80 -3.59
C THR A 16 13.66 -6.54 -4.93
N ASN A 17 14.38 -6.03 -5.94
CA ASN A 17 14.40 -6.55 -7.32
C ASN A 17 13.01 -6.65 -7.96
N VAL A 18 12.07 -5.83 -7.48
CA VAL A 18 10.70 -5.75 -8.00
C VAL A 18 10.70 -4.98 -9.32
N LYS A 19 9.95 -5.49 -10.31
CA LYS A 19 9.69 -4.81 -11.58
C LYS A 19 8.26 -4.32 -11.58
N LEU A 20 8.08 -3.00 -11.68
CA LEU A 20 6.77 -2.38 -11.76
C LEU A 20 6.31 -2.33 -13.21
N ASP A 21 5.06 -2.69 -13.47
CA ASP A 21 4.46 -2.50 -14.77
C ASP A 21 4.09 -1.04 -15.01
N LEU A 22 4.27 -0.62 -16.26
CA LEU A 22 3.87 0.71 -16.69
C LEU A 22 2.43 0.66 -17.19
N PHE A 23 1.57 1.52 -16.65
CA PHE A 23 0.22 1.71 -17.17
C PHE A 23 0.28 2.30 -18.58
N THR A 24 -0.10 1.50 -19.57
CA THR A 24 -0.20 1.91 -20.98
C THR A 24 -1.60 2.43 -21.33
N GLU A 25 -2.63 1.94 -20.63
CA GLU A 25 -4.01 2.34 -20.83
C GLU A 25 -4.35 3.61 -20.03
N TYR A 26 -4.96 4.59 -20.70
CA TYR A 26 -5.32 5.88 -20.09
C TYR A 26 -6.37 5.72 -18.98
N ASP A 27 -7.38 4.87 -19.18
CA ASP A 27 -8.47 4.70 -18.22
C ASP A 27 -7.99 4.04 -16.92
N LEU A 28 -7.06 3.08 -17.00
CA LEU A 28 -6.44 2.45 -15.84
C LEU A 28 -5.62 3.46 -15.03
N HIS A 29 -4.85 4.31 -15.72
CA HIS A 29 -4.11 5.40 -15.07
C HIS A 29 -5.05 6.34 -14.31
N LEU A 30 -6.14 6.77 -14.95
CA LEU A 30 -7.12 7.67 -14.35
C LEU A 30 -7.87 7.03 -13.17
N LEU A 31 -8.16 5.73 -13.24
CA LEU A 31 -8.74 4.97 -12.13
C LEU A 31 -7.85 5.04 -10.89
N ILE A 32 -6.55 4.78 -11.07
CA ILE A 32 -5.57 4.76 -9.97
C ILE A 32 -5.39 6.16 -9.40
N GLU A 33 -5.23 7.18 -10.24
CA GLU A 33 -5.12 8.57 -9.79
C GLU A 33 -6.33 9.01 -8.97
N ARG A 34 -7.54 8.64 -9.38
CA ARG A 34 -8.78 8.90 -8.62
C ARG A 34 -8.86 8.11 -7.32
N GLY A 35 -8.26 6.93 -7.26
CA GLY A 35 -8.19 6.08 -6.08
C GLY A 35 -7.17 6.56 -5.03
N ILE A 36 -6.13 7.30 -5.44
CA ILE A 36 -5.13 7.83 -4.52
C ILE A 36 -5.75 8.91 -3.64
N ARG A 37 -5.69 8.70 -2.32
CA ARG A 37 -6.10 9.66 -1.31
C ARG A 37 -4.88 10.09 -0.50
N SER A 38 -4.88 11.35 -0.09
CA SER A 38 -3.90 11.84 0.87
C SER A 38 -4.06 11.12 2.23
N GLY A 39 -3.06 11.25 3.10
CA GLY A 39 -3.10 10.67 4.43
C GLY A 39 -4.33 11.14 5.22
N VAL A 40 -5.00 10.20 5.88
CA VAL A 40 -6.08 10.51 6.81
C VAL A 40 -5.47 11.11 8.09
N SER A 41 -5.81 12.35 8.39
CA SER A 41 -5.42 13.00 9.65
C SER A 41 -6.64 13.09 10.56
N MET A 42 -6.95 12.00 11.26
CA MET A 42 -8.04 11.93 12.23
C MET A 42 -7.53 11.35 13.55
N ILE A 43 -7.91 11.97 14.66
CA ILE A 43 -7.67 11.46 16.01
C ILE A 43 -9.01 11.00 16.58
N THR A 44 -9.26 9.69 16.54
CA THR A 44 -10.47 9.06 17.10
C THR A 44 -10.35 8.79 18.61
N TYR A 45 -9.14 8.53 19.09
CA TYR A 45 -8.84 8.22 20.50
C TYR A 45 -7.73 9.12 21.03
N ARG A 46 -7.82 9.50 22.31
CA ARG A 46 -6.79 10.31 22.97
C ARG A 46 -5.45 9.57 23.17
N TYR A 47 -5.46 8.24 23.14
CA TYR A 47 -4.27 7.39 23.26
C TYR A 47 -4.38 6.20 22.31
N SER A 48 -3.31 5.92 21.58
CA SER A 48 -3.15 4.72 20.76
C SER A 48 -1.68 4.33 20.78
N GLU A 49 -1.41 3.04 21.00
CA GLU A 49 -0.06 2.48 21.01
C GLU A 49 0.09 1.50 19.85
N ALA A 50 1.22 1.59 19.17
CA ALA A 50 1.61 0.65 18.12
C ALA A 50 2.06 -0.66 18.78
N ASN A 51 1.44 -1.78 18.40
CA ASN A 51 1.88 -3.10 18.82
C ASN A 51 2.65 -3.72 17.67
N ASN A 52 3.98 -3.62 17.72
CA ASN A 52 4.87 -4.04 16.65
C ASN A 52 6.09 -4.73 17.26
N SER A 53 6.67 -5.75 16.61
CA SER A 53 7.73 -6.60 17.19
C SER A 53 9.03 -5.88 17.52
N GLN A 54 9.21 -4.67 16.99
CA GLN A 54 10.37 -3.81 17.24
C GLN A 54 10.09 -2.81 18.38
N CYS A 55 8.86 -2.73 18.89
CA CYS A 55 8.51 -1.92 20.05
C CYS A 55 8.91 -2.62 21.36
N PRO A 56 9.42 -1.87 22.37
CA PRO A 56 9.80 -2.45 23.67
C PRO A 56 8.68 -3.19 24.40
N ASN A 57 7.42 -2.78 24.18
CA ASN A 57 6.24 -3.34 24.84
C ASN A 57 5.44 -4.29 23.91
N TYR A 58 6.10 -4.95 22.96
CA TYR A 58 5.43 -5.85 22.04
C TYR A 58 4.70 -6.98 22.78
N ASP A 59 3.45 -7.19 22.41
CA ASP A 59 2.59 -8.24 22.94
C ASP A 59 2.12 -9.13 21.78
N SER A 60 2.62 -10.38 21.74
CA SER A 60 2.29 -11.35 20.70
C SER A 60 0.83 -11.83 20.75
N THR A 61 0.10 -11.53 21.83
CA THR A 61 -1.33 -11.86 21.95
C THR A 61 -2.23 -10.80 21.31
N LYS A 62 -1.69 -9.62 20.99
CA LYS A 62 -2.41 -8.52 20.35
C LYS A 62 -2.07 -8.45 18.86
N ASP A 63 -3.00 -7.90 18.09
CA ASP A 63 -2.81 -7.71 16.65
C ASP A 63 -1.61 -6.82 16.35
N ASN A 64 -0.93 -7.18 15.27
CA ASN A 64 0.28 -6.52 14.86
C ASN A 64 -0.02 -5.30 13.99
N LYS A 65 0.36 -4.11 14.46
CA LYS A 65 -0.02 -2.83 13.85
C LYS A 65 1.11 -2.29 12.97
N TRP A 66 1.24 -2.82 11.74
CA TRP A 66 2.03 -2.21 10.67
C TRP A 66 1.19 -1.88 9.44
N ALA A 67 1.11 -0.59 9.12
CA ALA A 67 0.40 -0.12 7.93
C ALA A 67 1.12 -0.44 6.60
N MET A 68 2.42 -0.73 6.62
CA MET A 68 3.26 -0.92 5.41
C MET A 68 3.93 -2.30 5.33
N SER A 69 3.37 -3.31 6.02
CA SER A 69 3.89 -4.68 6.01
C SER A 69 3.37 -5.61 4.89
N PRO A 70 2.11 -5.49 4.41
CA PRO A 70 1.63 -6.39 3.38
C PRO A 70 2.20 -6.05 1.99
N PRO A 71 2.32 -7.04 1.09
CA PRO A 71 2.75 -6.81 -0.29
C PRO A 71 1.76 -5.88 -1.01
N LEU A 72 2.30 -4.95 -1.78
CA LEU A 72 1.53 -4.04 -2.61
C LEU A 72 1.35 -4.65 -4.01
N PRO A 73 0.30 -4.27 -4.77
CA PRO A 73 0.14 -4.67 -6.16
C PRO A 73 1.27 -4.10 -7.03
N VAL A 74 1.79 -4.92 -7.95
CA VAL A 74 3.02 -4.65 -8.74
C VAL A 74 2.80 -4.75 -10.25
N SER A 75 2.04 -5.75 -10.70
CA SER A 75 1.86 -6.14 -12.11
C SER A 75 0.48 -6.74 -12.38
N ASP A 76 0.21 -7.04 -13.65
CA ASP A 76 -0.95 -7.84 -14.12
C ASP A 76 -2.31 -7.22 -13.79
N PHE A 77 -2.43 -5.91 -14.00
CA PHE A 77 -3.67 -5.18 -13.79
C PHE A 77 -4.65 -5.43 -14.94
N GLU A 78 -5.81 -6.00 -14.63
CA GLU A 78 -6.88 -6.27 -15.59
C GLU A 78 -8.22 -5.69 -15.12
N TRP A 79 -9.06 -5.33 -16.09
CA TRP A 79 -10.42 -4.93 -15.82
C TRP A 79 -11.29 -6.16 -15.55
N ILE A 80 -11.97 -6.14 -14.42
CA ILE A 80 -12.86 -7.20 -13.98
C ILE A 80 -14.31 -6.84 -14.35
N SER A 81 -15.11 -7.83 -14.78
CA SER A 81 -16.51 -7.60 -15.11
C SER A 81 -17.36 -7.32 -13.85
N PRO A 82 -18.50 -6.62 -13.97
CA PRO A 82 -19.37 -6.36 -12.81
C PRO A 82 -19.84 -7.62 -12.08
N ASP A 83 -20.02 -8.72 -12.81
CA ASP A 83 -20.47 -10.00 -12.26
C ASP A 83 -19.38 -10.62 -11.37
N GLU A 84 -18.11 -10.52 -11.79
CA GLU A 84 -16.95 -11.01 -11.04
C GLU A 84 -16.65 -10.15 -9.80
N ILE A 85 -16.89 -8.83 -9.86
CA ILE A 85 -16.76 -7.94 -8.69
C ILE A 85 -17.70 -8.36 -7.56
N SER A 86 -18.91 -8.82 -7.89
CA SER A 86 -19.89 -9.26 -6.88
C SER A 86 -19.48 -10.53 -6.14
N GLN A 87 -18.63 -11.37 -6.75
CA GLN A 87 -18.15 -12.62 -6.15
C GLN A 87 -16.93 -12.40 -5.26
N HIS A 88 -16.18 -11.33 -5.51
CA HIS A 88 -15.09 -10.88 -4.67
C HIS A 88 -15.63 -9.85 -3.69
N GLU A 89 -16.17 -10.30 -2.55
CA GLU A 89 -16.48 -9.43 -1.42
C GLU A 89 -15.19 -8.68 -1.02
N ILE A 90 -15.10 -7.42 -1.42
CA ILE A 90 -14.05 -6.52 -0.97
C ILE A 90 -14.44 -6.16 0.48
N CYS A 91 -13.66 -6.69 1.43
CA CYS A 91 -13.83 -6.56 2.88
C CYS A 91 -14.27 -5.17 3.38
#